data_AF-H6QCU9-F1
#
_entry.id   AF-H6QCU9-F1
#
_cell.length_a   1.000
_cell.length_b   1.000
_cell.length_c   1.000
_cell.angle_alpha   90.00
_cell.angle_beta   90.00
_cell.angle_gamma   90.00
#
_symmetry.space_group_name_H-M   'P 1'
#
loop_
_entity.id
_entity.type
_entity.pdbx_description
1 polymer ?
#
loop_
_entity_poly.entity_id
_entity_poly.type
_entity_poly.pdbx_seq_one_letter_code
_entity_poly.pdbx_strand_id
1 'polypeptide(L)'
;MKGGTNTTRRMRKSVEMRLNAVLQYVQKAGTVELVELAKALGMHRMQVFYVAKLLDGQLCYKVVGSRALVGRTCADVEERLRKDYNNLVEVVKRRCKGSCCVKLRDVVSALIHRDPNTADVEYYRALVEIMQGDLSLFKFSGKTLVCVRG
;
A
#
# COMPACT_ATOMS: atom_id res chain seq x y z
N MET A 1 -15.38 -6.43 -46.39
CA MET A 1 -14.94 -6.42 -44.97
C MET A 1 -14.34 -5.05 -44.63
N LYS A 2 -15.12 -4.14 -44.03
CA LYS A 2 -14.65 -2.82 -43.53
C LYS A 2 -15.23 -2.60 -42.14
N GLY A 3 -14.65 -3.24 -41.11
CA GLY A 3 -15.15 -3.18 -39.72
C GLY A 3 -14.09 -2.99 -38.65
N GLY A 4 -12.79 -3.03 -38.99
CA GLY A 4 -11.70 -3.08 -37.99
C GLY A 4 -11.21 -1.75 -37.44
N THR A 5 -11.47 -0.61 -38.10
CA THR A 5 -10.87 0.68 -37.74
C THR A 5 -11.65 1.44 -36.66
N ASN A 6 -12.98 1.31 -36.61
CA ASN A 6 -13.81 2.02 -35.63
C ASN A 6 -13.75 1.42 -34.22
N THR A 7 -13.68 0.10 -34.11
CA THR A 7 -13.58 -0.63 -32.82
C THR A 7 -12.25 -0.32 -32.13
N THR A 8 -11.16 -0.34 -32.90
CA THR A 8 -9.80 -0.01 -32.42
C THR A 8 -9.71 1.44 -31.93
N ARG A 9 -10.36 2.39 -32.60
CA ARG A 9 -10.38 3.82 -32.21
C ARG A 9 -11.20 4.07 -30.94
N ARG A 10 -12.35 3.41 -30.78
CA ARG A 10 -13.17 3.50 -29.56
C ARG A 10 -12.46 2.89 -28.35
N MET A 11 -11.77 1.78 -28.54
CA MET A 11 -11.02 1.11 -27.48
C MET A 11 -9.88 2.00 -26.95
N ARG A 12 -9.14 2.69 -27.84
CA ARG A 12 -8.09 3.65 -27.46
C ARG A 12 -8.61 4.80 -26.60
N LYS A 13 -9.73 5.43 -26.98
CA LYS A 13 -10.36 6.51 -26.18
C LYS A 13 -10.81 6.05 -24.81
N SER A 14 -11.36 4.84 -24.69
CA SER A 14 -11.78 4.30 -23.40
C SER A 14 -10.61 4.05 -22.45
N VAL A 15 -9.45 3.65 -22.97
CA VAL A 15 -8.24 3.46 -22.15
C VAL A 15 -7.71 4.82 -21.69
N GLU A 16 -7.60 5.79 -22.61
CA GLU A 16 -7.12 7.14 -22.31
C GLU A 16 -7.95 7.86 -21.23
N MET A 17 -9.28 7.74 -21.27
CA MET A 17 -10.13 8.30 -20.21
C MET A 17 -9.84 7.67 -18.84
N ARG A 18 -9.57 6.36 -18.77
CA ARG A 18 -9.25 5.67 -17.51
C ARG A 18 -7.86 6.05 -17.00
N LEU A 19 -6.88 6.21 -17.90
CA LEU A 19 -5.55 6.71 -17.56
C LEU A 19 -5.66 8.11 -16.92
N ASN A 20 -6.39 9.01 -17.56
CA ASN A 20 -6.58 10.38 -17.06
C ASN A 20 -7.33 10.43 -15.72
N ALA A 21 -8.35 9.59 -15.53
CA ALA A 21 -9.07 9.51 -14.27
C ALA A 21 -8.16 9.06 -13.11
N VAL A 22 -7.29 8.06 -13.35
CA VAL A 22 -6.29 7.63 -12.36
C VAL A 22 -5.29 8.75 -12.06
N LEU A 23 -4.74 9.40 -13.08
CA LEU A 23 -3.80 10.51 -12.89
C LEU A 23 -4.41 11.64 -12.06
N GLN A 24 -5.61 12.11 -12.41
CA GLN A 24 -6.30 13.19 -11.71
C GLN A 24 -6.59 12.83 -10.26
N TYR A 25 -7.03 11.60 -9.99
CA TYR A 25 -7.32 11.15 -8.64
C TYR A 25 -6.05 11.12 -7.78
N VAL A 26 -4.95 10.54 -8.29
CA VAL A 26 -3.69 10.45 -7.55
C VAL A 26 -3.05 11.83 -7.37
N GLN A 27 -3.15 12.74 -8.35
CA GLN A 27 -2.71 14.13 -8.21
C GLN A 27 -3.40 14.85 -7.05
N LYS A 28 -4.70 14.60 -6.85
CA LYS A 28 -5.48 15.19 -5.76
C LYS A 28 -5.23 14.53 -4.41
N ALA A 29 -5.11 13.20 -4.38
CA ALA A 29 -5.02 12.44 -3.15
C ALA A 29 -3.57 12.26 -2.62
N GLY A 30 -2.56 12.50 -3.46
CA GLY A 30 -1.15 12.31 -3.12
C GLY A 30 -0.73 10.85 -3.26
N THR A 31 -0.94 10.05 -2.20
CA THR A 31 -0.64 8.61 -2.16
C THR A 31 -1.86 7.83 -1.70
N VAL A 32 -2.24 6.79 -2.45
CA VAL A 32 -3.46 6.01 -2.23
C VAL A 32 -3.20 4.52 -2.39
N GLU A 33 -4.00 3.69 -1.73
CA GLU A 33 -3.96 2.26 -1.99
C GLU A 33 -4.68 1.92 -3.29
N LEU A 34 -4.19 0.92 -4.01
CA LEU A 34 -4.77 0.45 -5.26
C LEU A 34 -6.26 0.03 -5.09
N VAL A 35 -6.62 -0.47 -3.91
CA VAL A 35 -8.00 -0.87 -3.58
C VAL A 35 -8.91 0.34 -3.47
N GLU A 36 -8.43 1.40 -2.81
CA GLU A 36 -9.15 2.65 -2.64
C GLU A 36 -9.32 3.34 -3.99
N LEU A 37 -8.27 3.35 -4.81
CA LEU A 37 -8.30 3.86 -6.17
C LEU A 37 -9.30 3.09 -7.05
N ALA A 38 -9.31 1.75 -6.97
CA ALA A 38 -10.28 0.91 -7.66
C ALA A 38 -11.72 1.20 -7.25
N LYS A 39 -11.97 1.35 -5.95
CA LYS A 39 -13.28 1.71 -5.42
C LYS A 39 -13.72 3.10 -5.87
N ALA A 40 -12.82 4.09 -5.78
CA ALA A 40 -13.11 5.48 -6.13
C ALA A 40 -13.45 5.66 -7.62
N LEU A 41 -12.81 4.88 -8.49
CA LEU A 41 -13.00 4.97 -9.94
C LEU A 41 -14.05 3.98 -10.47
N GLY A 42 -14.68 3.18 -9.60
CA GLY A 42 -15.62 2.13 -10.01
C GLY A 42 -14.99 1.08 -10.93
N MET A 43 -13.69 0.81 -10.76
CA MET A 43 -12.91 -0.08 -11.61
C MET A 43 -12.56 -1.38 -10.87
N HIS A 44 -12.38 -2.47 -11.62
CA HIS A 44 -11.86 -3.71 -11.04
C HIS A 44 -10.38 -3.54 -10.62
N ARG A 45 -9.96 -4.16 -9.50
CA ARG A 45 -8.57 -4.03 -8.98
C ARG A 45 -7.51 -4.37 -10.03
N MET A 46 -7.73 -5.41 -10.85
CA MET A 46 -6.83 -5.75 -11.95
C MET A 46 -6.76 -4.67 -13.03
N GLN A 47 -7.88 -4.00 -13.35
CA GLN A 47 -7.88 -2.93 -14.35
C GLN A 47 -7.08 -1.73 -13.85
N VAL A 48 -7.24 -1.36 -12.57
CA VAL A 48 -6.44 -0.29 -11.97
C VAL A 48 -4.97 -0.67 -11.89
N PHE A 49 -4.66 -1.92 -11.54
CA PHE A 49 -3.28 -2.42 -11.59
C PHE A 49 -2.66 -2.23 -12.98
N TYR A 50 -3.33 -2.69 -14.04
CA TYR A 50 -2.85 -2.52 -15.41
C TYR A 50 -2.70 -1.05 -15.79
N VAL A 51 -3.68 -0.20 -15.44
CA VAL A 51 -3.60 1.25 -15.70
C VAL A 51 -2.44 1.89 -14.96
N ALA A 52 -2.26 1.61 -13.67
CA ALA A 52 -1.14 2.13 -12.88
C ALA A 52 0.21 1.67 -13.46
N LYS A 53 0.29 0.44 -13.96
CA LYS A 53 1.48 -0.08 -14.66
C LYS A 53 1.73 0.59 -16.01
N LEU A 54 0.68 0.98 -16.74
CA LEU A 54 0.83 1.74 -17.99
C LEU A 54 1.25 3.20 -17.74
N LEU A 55 1.04 3.71 -16.52
CA LEU A 55 1.48 5.03 -16.07
C LEU A 55 2.86 4.98 -15.40
N ASP A 56 3.63 3.92 -15.60
CA ASP A 56 5.00 3.80 -15.09
C ASP A 56 5.86 4.96 -15.62
N GLY A 57 6.59 5.62 -14.73
CA GLY A 57 7.31 6.86 -15.00
C GLY A 57 6.49 8.15 -14.83
N GLN A 58 5.16 8.10 -14.75
CA GLN A 58 4.30 9.25 -14.41
C GLN A 58 3.76 9.17 -12.98
N LEU A 59 3.52 7.95 -12.50
CA LEU A 59 3.15 7.65 -11.11
C LEU A 59 4.17 6.66 -10.54
N CYS A 60 4.32 6.67 -9.23
CA CYS A 60 5.05 5.61 -8.56
C CYS A 60 4.10 4.53 -8.05
N TYR A 61 4.50 3.29 -8.27
CA TYR A 61 3.78 2.10 -7.83
C TYR A 61 4.70 1.25 -6.96
N LYS A 62 4.29 0.94 -5.73
CA LYS A 62 5.06 0.08 -4.81
C LYS A 62 4.15 -0.93 -4.13
N VAL A 63 4.58 -2.19 -4.10
CA VAL A 63 3.90 -3.26 -3.36
C VAL A 63 4.64 -3.48 -2.06
N VAL A 64 3.90 -3.52 -0.95
CA VAL A 64 4.41 -3.81 0.39
C VAL A 64 3.52 -4.86 1.03
N GLY A 65 4.05 -6.07 1.21
CA GLY A 65 3.28 -7.22 1.66
C GLY A 65 2.09 -7.48 0.73
N SER A 66 0.88 -7.38 1.28
CA SER A 66 -0.38 -7.61 0.57
C SER A 66 -1.00 -6.35 -0.06
N ARG A 67 -0.40 -5.17 0.18
CA ARG A 67 -0.94 -3.86 -0.26
C ARG A 67 -0.11 -3.28 -1.38
N ALA A 68 -0.79 -2.57 -2.29
CA ALA A 68 -0.17 -1.83 -3.37
C ALA A 68 -0.51 -0.35 -3.21
N LEU A 69 0.53 0.49 -3.20
CA LEU A 69 0.43 1.94 -3.07
C LEU A 69 0.75 2.59 -4.40
N VAL A 70 -0.02 3.62 -4.74
CA VAL A 70 0.15 4.46 -5.91
C VAL A 70 0.30 5.89 -5.45
N GLY A 71 1.38 6.56 -5.84
CA GLY A 71 1.63 7.97 -5.53
C GLY A 71 2.06 8.75 -6.75
N ARG A 72 2.08 10.08 -6.66
CA ARG A 72 2.54 10.95 -7.76
C ARG A 72 4.03 10.72 -8.04
N THR A 73 4.81 10.57 -6.98
CA THR A 73 6.25 10.30 -7.04
C THR A 73 6.62 9.15 -6.10
N CYS A 74 7.80 8.55 -6.27
CA CYS A 74 8.26 7.53 -5.34
C CYS A 74 8.59 8.09 -3.96
N ALA A 75 9.02 9.35 -3.89
CA ALA A 75 9.20 10.06 -2.64
C ALA A 75 7.89 10.18 -1.85
N ASP A 76 6.75 10.47 -2.51
CA ASP A 76 5.44 10.51 -1.84
C ASP A 76 5.03 9.15 -1.26
N VAL A 77 5.34 8.06 -1.98
CA VAL A 77 5.05 6.69 -1.52
C VAL A 77 5.96 6.32 -0.36
N GLU A 78 7.25 6.64 -0.44
CA GLU A 78 8.21 6.39 0.63
C GLU A 78 7.92 7.18 1.89
N GLU A 79 7.50 8.45 1.76
CA GLU A 79 7.08 9.26 2.89
C GLU A 79 5.84 8.67 3.59
N ARG A 80 4.87 8.19 2.81
CA ARG A 80 3.72 7.47 3.40
C ARG A 80 4.15 6.22 4.15
N LEU A 81 5.04 5.41 3.58
CA LEU A 81 5.58 4.21 4.24
C LEU A 81 6.35 4.56 5.52
N ARG A 82 7.14 5.62 5.49
CA ARG A 82 7.87 6.15 6.67
C ARG A 82 6.92 6.57 7.77
N LYS A 83 5.84 7.29 7.43
CA LYS A 83 4.81 7.69 8.39
C LYS A 83 4.12 6.48 9.00
N ASP A 84 3.71 5.50 8.19
CA ASP A 84 3.07 4.28 8.68
C ASP A 84 4.01 3.46 9.58
N TYR A 85 5.31 3.43 9.25
CA TYR A 85 6.33 2.76 10.07
C TYR A 85 6.57 3.49 11.40
N ASN A 86 6.67 4.81 11.39
CA ASN A 86 6.84 5.59 12.61
C ASN A 86 5.63 5.44 13.56
N ASN A 87 4.41 5.42 13.01
CA ASN A 87 3.21 5.12 13.80
C ASN A 87 3.31 3.72 14.44
N LEU A 88 3.78 2.72 13.69
CA LEU A 88 4.03 1.39 14.22
C LEU A 88 5.05 1.41 15.35
N VAL A 89 6.19 2.10 15.18
CA VAL A 89 7.22 2.27 16.21
C VAL A 89 6.63 2.86 17.49
N GLU A 90 5.84 3.93 17.38
CA GLU A 90 5.21 4.57 18.54
C GLU A 90 4.28 3.61 19.29
N VAL A 91 3.42 2.88 18.57
CA VAL A 91 2.48 1.94 19.21
C VAL A 91 3.22 0.79 19.89
N VAL A 92 4.29 0.27 19.27
CA VAL A 92 5.15 -0.75 19.89
C VAL A 92 5.81 -0.20 21.15
N LYS A 93 6.45 0.97 21.09
CA LYS A 93 7.11 1.61 22.24
C LYS A 93 6.13 1.98 23.37
N ARG A 94 4.88 2.35 23.06
CA ARG A 94 3.86 2.59 24.11
C ARG A 94 3.43 1.30 24.81
N ARG A 95 3.41 0.18 24.08
CA ARG A 95 3.06 -1.14 24.63
C ARG A 95 4.25 -1.81 25.34
N CYS A 96 5.47 -1.50 24.93
CA CYS A 96 6.71 -1.95 25.57
C CYS A 96 7.32 -0.87 26.46
N LYS A 97 7.28 -1.03 27.79
CA LYS A 97 8.08 -0.20 28.70
C LYS A 97 9.59 -0.59 28.64
N GLY A 98 10.23 -0.45 27.48
CA GLY A 98 11.65 -0.81 27.26
C GLY A 98 11.88 -1.83 26.14
N SER A 99 12.90 -2.69 26.26
CA SER A 99 13.21 -3.75 25.29
C SER A 99 12.25 -4.94 25.46
N CYS A 100 11.15 -4.91 24.71
CA CYS A 100 10.16 -5.98 24.76
C CYS A 100 9.68 -6.36 23.35
N CYS A 101 9.16 -7.58 23.24
CA CYS A 101 8.54 -8.11 22.03
C CYS A 101 7.04 -8.22 22.26
N VAL A 102 6.24 -7.68 21.34
CA VAL A 102 4.78 -7.74 21.37
C VAL A 102 4.26 -8.43 20.14
N LYS A 103 3.09 -9.08 20.22
CA LYS A 103 2.49 -9.74 19.06
C LYS A 103 2.15 -8.69 18.01
N LEU A 104 2.62 -8.90 16.78
CA LEU A 104 2.39 -7.95 15.69
C LEU A 104 0.89 -7.73 15.46
N ARG A 105 0.07 -8.78 15.55
CA ARG A 105 -1.40 -8.68 15.40
C ARG A 105 -2.02 -7.69 16.38
N ASP A 106 -1.61 -7.70 17.65
CA ASP A 106 -2.16 -6.83 18.70
C ASP A 106 -1.76 -5.36 18.47
N VAL A 107 -0.55 -5.15 17.97
CA VAL A 107 -0.05 -3.83 17.57
C VAL A 107 -0.82 -3.30 16.37
N VAL A 108 -0.99 -4.12 15.33
CA VAL A 108 -1.75 -3.75 14.13
C VAL A 108 -3.18 -3.44 14.51
N SER A 109 -3.82 -4.24 15.36
CA SER A 109 -5.18 -3.97 15.85
C SER A 109 -5.29 -2.57 16.49
N ALA A 110 -4.29 -2.19 17.29
CA ALA A 110 -4.24 -0.87 17.91
C ALA A 110 -4.02 0.26 16.91
N LEU A 111 -3.23 0.03 15.84
CA LEU A 111 -2.98 1.02 14.78
C LEU A 111 -4.23 1.30 13.94
N ILE A 112 -5.00 0.27 13.62
CA ILE A 112 -6.15 0.39 12.70
C ILE A 112 -7.49 0.47 13.44
N HIS A 113 -7.49 0.42 14.78
CA HIS A 113 -8.66 0.48 15.66
C HIS A 113 -9.75 -0.55 15.33
N ARG A 114 -9.36 -1.76 14.90
CA ARG A 114 -10.24 -2.89 14.60
C ARG A 114 -9.48 -4.22 14.64
N ASP A 115 -10.18 -5.33 14.49
CA ASP A 115 -9.53 -6.63 14.31
C ASP A 115 -8.83 -6.71 12.95
N PRO A 116 -7.52 -6.99 12.90
CA PRO A 116 -6.78 -7.05 11.66
C PRO A 116 -7.09 -8.35 10.90
N ASN A 117 -7.32 -8.21 9.61
CA ASN A 117 -7.32 -9.37 8.71
C ASN A 117 -5.87 -9.79 8.38
N THR A 118 -5.71 -10.86 7.61
CA THR A 118 -4.38 -11.33 7.20
C THR A 118 -3.62 -10.23 6.46
N ALA A 119 -4.24 -9.58 5.48
CA ALA A 119 -3.61 -8.55 4.66
C ALA A 119 -3.04 -7.39 5.51
N ASP A 120 -3.75 -6.96 6.55
CA ASP A 120 -3.29 -5.92 7.48
C ASP A 120 -1.99 -6.33 8.18
N VAL A 121 -1.91 -7.55 8.71
CA VAL A 121 -0.71 -8.06 9.39
C VAL A 121 0.45 -8.24 8.42
N GLU A 122 0.18 -8.73 7.20
CA GLU A 122 1.22 -8.92 6.18
C GLU A 122 1.83 -7.59 5.71
N TYR A 123 1.02 -6.53 5.61
CA TYR A 123 1.49 -5.19 5.28
C TYR A 123 2.50 -4.69 6.31
N TYR A 124 2.12 -4.66 7.60
CA TYR A 124 3.00 -4.16 8.64
C TYR A 124 4.22 -5.06 8.90
N ARG A 125 4.09 -6.37 8.68
CA ARG A 125 5.25 -7.28 8.68
C ARG A 125 6.26 -6.87 7.60
N ALA A 126 5.80 -6.76 6.34
CA ALA A 126 6.66 -6.36 5.23
C ALA A 126 7.23 -4.95 5.41
N LEU A 127 6.47 -4.04 6.02
CA LEU A 127 6.93 -2.69 6.32
C LEU A 127 8.14 -2.70 7.25
N VAL A 128 8.14 -3.52 8.31
CA VAL A 128 9.29 -3.66 9.23
C VAL A 128 10.50 -4.26 8.50
N GLU A 129 10.28 -5.25 7.62
CA GLU A 129 11.36 -5.88 6.84
C GLU A 129 12.06 -4.89 5.91
N ILE A 130 11.30 -4.01 5.27
CA ILE A 130 11.82 -3.02 4.32
C ILE A 130 12.47 -1.83 5.04
N MET A 131 11.91 -1.37 6.17
CA MET A 131 12.31 -0.11 6.80
C MET A 131 13.47 -0.22 7.80
N GLN A 132 13.99 -1.43 8.07
CA GLN A 132 15.20 -1.76 8.84
C GLN A 132 15.66 -0.73 9.91
N GLY A 133 14.74 -0.22 10.73
CA GLY A 133 15.01 0.82 11.73
C GLY A 133 14.89 0.31 13.16
N ASP A 134 14.19 1.06 14.01
CA ASP A 134 13.94 0.78 15.43
C ASP A 134 13.24 -0.55 15.76
N LEU A 135 12.72 -1.28 14.78
CA LEU A 135 11.95 -2.52 15.00
C LEU A 135 12.63 -3.72 14.35
N SER A 136 12.47 -4.87 15.01
CA SER A 136 12.83 -6.17 14.46
C SER A 136 11.65 -7.14 14.56
N LEU A 137 11.64 -8.14 13.68
CA LEU A 137 10.65 -9.21 13.72
C LEU A 137 11.27 -10.46 14.33
N PHE A 138 10.49 -11.15 15.15
CA PHE A 138 10.85 -12.43 15.74
C PHE A 138 9.69 -13.41 15.61
N LYS A 139 9.97 -14.67 15.28
CA LYS A 139 8.95 -15.73 15.23
C LYS A 139 9.05 -16.59 16.48
N PHE A 140 7.95 -16.70 17.22
CA PHE A 140 7.86 -17.55 18.40
C PHE A 140 6.55 -18.34 18.40
N SER A 141 6.63 -19.67 18.48
CA SER A 141 5.46 -20.56 18.53
C SER A 141 4.43 -20.26 17.42
N GLY A 142 4.90 -20.08 16.18
CA GLY A 142 4.06 -19.76 15.01
C GLY A 142 3.50 -18.33 14.97
N LYS A 143 3.79 -17.49 15.97
CA LYS A 143 3.34 -16.10 16.04
C LYS A 143 4.47 -15.15 15.66
N THR A 144 4.12 -14.11 14.91
CA THR A 144 5.04 -13.00 14.61
C THR A 144 4.99 -11.99 15.75
N LEU A 145 6.13 -11.78 16.39
CA LEU A 145 6.37 -10.72 17.35
C LEU A 145 7.14 -9.60 16.66
N VAL A 146 6.90 -8.37 17.11
CA VAL A 146 7.67 -7.18 16.78
C VAL A 146 8.34 -6.67 18.05
N CYS A 147 9.64 -6.43 17.97
CA CYS A 147 10.48 -6.03 19.10
C CYS A 147 11.12 -4.68 18.81
N VAL A 148 11.33 -3.87 19.85
CA VAL A 148 12.15 -2.65 19.74
C VAL A 148 13.62 -3.08 19.73
N ARG A 149 14.41 -2.55 18.78
CA ARG A 149 15.87 -2.69 18.79
C ARG A 149 16.43 -1.86 19.95
N GLY A 150 17.24 -2.49 20.80
CA GLY A 150 17.97 -1.84 21.88
C GLY A 150 19.25 -1.18 21.39
#